data_AF-A0A5D2X8I7-F1
#
_entry.id   AF-A0A5D2X8I7-F1
#
_cell.length_a   1.000
_cell.length_b   1.000
_cell.length_c   1.000
_cell.angle_alpha   90.00
_cell.angle_beta   90.00
_cell.angle_gamma   90.00
#
_symmetry.space_group_name_H-M   'P 1'
#
loop_
_entity.id
_entity.type
_entity.pdbx_description
1 polymer ?
#
loop_
_entity_poly.entity_id
_entity_poly.type
_entity_poly.pdbx_seq_one_letter_code
_entity_poly.pdbx_strand_id
1 'polypeptide(L)'
;MREIVTVQVGSFANFIGSHFWNFQDEMLGLAADPYGDPVFKIQSLNMDVIYRTGETHQGTTSYTPRLLSIDFQGSLGSVSSKGTLYSEGSNEPSEVVTWAGHVSTHASEPQNKNLFLQSLYQEEQDVALTNGNNGEAKDSQHEIQDTDIVRCLDEGVQFWTDFSKVHYHPQSLYEVNGLWMDVKQFDNYGIGRDVFMENLRGEEISDKLRFFVEECDHIQGFQFIVDDSGGFSPLAADFLESVSDEYTNTPVLLYAVRGPSSHMSLSSRKQTVVRDLHDAVSFSRLSSFCKMIVPVGLPSLSRSKTSTFLNIKDENPYHCSAVYAAALHSTSLPFRMEPLGPTADLSDVFGAVDVNGFVQMLAGQSRQNMVAILDVAMPSPCLSGMETRQAILA
;
A
#
# COMPACT_ATOMS: atom_id res chain seq x y z
N MET A 1 22.22 -3.41 -0.82
CA MET A 1 20.81 -3.74 -0.53
C MET A 1 20.10 -3.96 -1.87
N ARG A 2 18.91 -4.55 -1.91
CA ARG A 2 18.14 -4.72 -3.16
C ARG A 2 16.75 -4.17 -2.96
N GLU A 3 16.57 -2.88 -3.20
CA GLU A 3 15.36 -2.16 -2.82
C GLU A 3 14.21 -2.35 -3.81
N ILE A 4 12.98 -2.23 -3.30
CA ILE A 4 11.75 -2.22 -4.07
C ILE A 4 11.05 -0.91 -3.81
N VAL A 5 10.60 -0.26 -4.89
CA VAL A 5 9.73 0.92 -4.81
C VAL A 5 8.32 0.48 -5.14
N THR A 6 7.38 0.78 -4.25
CA THR A 6 5.97 0.41 -4.39
C THR A 6 5.17 1.60 -4.89
N VAL A 7 4.34 1.36 -5.89
CA VAL A 7 3.41 2.35 -6.45
C VAL A 7 1.98 1.86 -6.26
N GLN A 8 1.12 2.70 -5.69
CA GLN A 8 -0.30 2.41 -5.48
C GLN A 8 -1.11 3.43 -6.28
N VAL A 9 -1.99 2.96 -7.16
CA VAL A 9 -2.79 3.84 -8.03
C VAL A 9 -4.26 3.49 -7.90
N GLY A 10 -5.02 4.42 -7.32
CA GLY A 10 -6.45 4.29 -7.11
C GLY A 10 -6.83 3.97 -5.68
N SER A 11 -8.08 4.27 -5.33
CA SER A 11 -8.53 4.23 -3.95
C SER A 11 -8.51 2.81 -3.39
N PHE A 12 -8.95 1.79 -4.14
CA PHE A 12 -8.98 0.42 -3.60
C PHE A 12 -7.57 -0.17 -3.46
N ALA A 13 -6.65 0.15 -4.39
CA ALA A 13 -5.23 -0.12 -4.27
C ALA A 13 -4.61 0.50 -3.01
N ASN A 14 -4.99 1.73 -2.65
CA ASN A 14 -4.52 2.38 -1.42
C ASN A 14 -5.10 1.74 -0.15
N PHE A 15 -6.35 1.25 -0.18
CA PHE A 15 -6.92 0.44 0.90
C PHE A 15 -6.11 -0.85 1.14
N ILE A 16 -5.76 -1.57 0.07
CA ILE A 16 -4.88 -2.76 0.14
C ILE A 16 -3.50 -2.35 0.65
N GLY A 17 -2.98 -1.24 0.13
CA GLY A 17 -1.70 -0.67 0.52
C GLY A 17 -1.59 -0.39 2.02
N SER A 18 -2.62 0.23 2.59
CA SER A 18 -2.66 0.58 4.01
C SER A 18 -2.56 -0.65 4.92
N HIS A 19 -3.33 -1.70 4.61
CA HIS A 19 -3.21 -2.98 5.31
C HIS A 19 -1.84 -3.62 5.11
N PHE A 20 -1.34 -3.59 3.87
CA PHE A 20 -0.02 -4.15 3.55
C PHE A 20 1.08 -3.52 4.41
N TRP A 21 1.10 -2.18 4.51
CA TRP A 21 2.07 -1.45 5.33
C TRP A 21 1.85 -1.66 6.82
N ASN A 22 0.60 -1.68 7.29
CA ASN A 22 0.27 -1.99 8.68
C ASN A 22 0.78 -3.38 9.10
N PHE A 23 0.72 -4.38 8.22
CA PHE A 23 1.28 -5.70 8.53
C PHE A 23 2.80 -5.64 8.72
N GLN A 24 3.50 -4.80 7.97
CA GLN A 24 4.96 -4.67 8.14
C GLN A 24 5.32 -3.91 9.41
N ASP A 25 4.58 -2.84 9.71
CA ASP A 25 4.73 -2.05 10.92
C ASP A 25 4.51 -2.91 12.18
N GLU A 26 3.44 -3.71 12.19
CA GLU A 26 3.16 -4.66 13.27
C GLU A 26 4.25 -5.71 13.42
N MET A 27 4.75 -6.27 12.30
CA MET A 27 5.88 -7.21 12.35
C MET A 27 7.15 -6.59 12.91
N LEU A 28 7.44 -5.33 12.58
CA LEU A 28 8.57 -4.59 13.13
C LEU A 28 8.40 -4.38 14.64
N GLY A 29 7.20 -3.99 15.08
CA GLY A 29 6.87 -3.84 16.51
C GLY A 29 7.05 -5.14 17.28
N LEU A 30 6.51 -6.25 16.77
CA LEU A 30 6.62 -7.58 17.38
C LEU A 30 8.06 -8.10 17.41
N ALA A 31 8.85 -7.82 16.36
CA ALA A 31 10.26 -8.20 16.31
C ALA A 31 11.12 -7.38 17.27
N ALA A 32 10.75 -6.12 17.52
CA ALA A 32 11.46 -5.21 18.43
C ALA A 32 11.15 -5.50 19.92
N ASP A 33 10.03 -6.15 20.24
CA ASP A 33 9.66 -6.47 21.62
C ASP A 33 10.69 -7.44 22.28
N PRO A 34 11.41 -7.00 23.34
CA PRO A 34 12.33 -7.86 24.06
C PRO A 34 11.67 -9.13 24.60
N TYR A 35 10.38 -9.07 24.97
CA TYR A 35 9.60 -10.17 25.54
C TYR A 35 8.73 -10.91 24.50
N GLY A 36 8.77 -10.47 23.24
CA GLY A 36 8.00 -11.06 22.15
C GLY A 36 8.40 -12.50 21.82
N ASP A 37 7.46 -13.24 21.23
CA ASP A 37 7.67 -14.63 20.80
C ASP A 37 8.87 -14.70 19.82
N PRO A 38 9.85 -15.60 20.05
CA PRO A 38 10.99 -15.77 19.15
C PRO A 38 10.59 -16.06 17.69
N VAL A 39 9.38 -16.56 17.42
CA VAL A 39 8.85 -16.73 16.06
C VAL A 39 8.83 -15.42 15.28
N PHE A 40 8.65 -14.26 15.93
CA PHE A 40 8.66 -12.95 15.26
C PHE A 40 10.05 -12.31 15.17
N LYS A 41 11.03 -12.82 15.92
CA LYS A 41 12.44 -12.38 15.86
C LYS A 41 13.17 -13.01 14.67
N ILE A 42 12.51 -13.04 13.51
CA ILE A 42 13.03 -13.65 12.28
C ILE A 42 14.25 -12.84 11.83
N GLN A 43 15.45 -13.32 12.18
CA GLN A 43 16.73 -12.67 11.87
C GLN A 43 17.01 -12.57 10.37
N SER A 44 16.25 -13.30 9.54
CA SER A 44 16.47 -13.39 8.09
C SER A 44 15.58 -12.46 7.25
N LEU A 45 14.80 -11.55 7.86
CA LEU A 45 13.93 -10.62 7.12
C LEU A 45 14.49 -9.20 7.16
N ASN A 46 14.75 -8.63 5.99
CA ASN A 46 15.26 -7.28 5.82
C ASN A 46 14.13 -6.35 5.33
N MET A 47 13.62 -5.51 6.24
CA MET A 47 12.54 -4.56 5.93
C MET A 47 13.00 -3.32 5.17
N ASP A 48 14.31 -3.00 5.18
CA ASP A 48 14.89 -1.86 4.46
C ASP A 48 14.81 -2.04 2.93
N VAL A 49 14.47 -3.24 2.46
CA VAL A 49 14.11 -3.50 1.06
C VAL A 49 12.92 -2.64 0.63
N ILE A 50 11.91 -2.46 1.48
CA ILE A 50 10.68 -1.70 1.17
C ILE A 50 10.53 -0.42 2.00
N TYR A 51 11.31 -0.28 3.08
CA TYR A 51 11.38 0.93 3.88
C TYR A 51 12.65 1.73 3.61
N ARG A 52 12.64 2.99 4.03
CA ARG A 52 13.78 3.89 4.01
C ARG A 52 13.94 4.54 5.38
N THR A 53 15.20 4.71 5.77
CA THR A 53 15.57 5.57 6.89
C THR A 53 15.85 6.97 6.35
N GLY A 54 15.21 7.98 6.92
CA GLY A 54 15.45 9.40 6.63
C GLY A 54 15.61 10.21 7.90
N GLU A 55 15.87 11.50 7.76
CA GLU A 55 15.90 12.43 8.89
C GLU A 55 14.87 13.53 8.65
N THR A 56 14.06 13.83 9.67
CA THR A 56 13.12 14.95 9.62
C THR A 56 13.88 16.27 9.76
N HIS A 57 13.22 17.41 9.49
CA HIS A 57 13.81 18.74 9.68
C HIS A 57 14.27 19.00 11.13
N GLN A 58 13.74 18.26 12.11
CA GLN A 58 14.13 18.33 13.51
C GLN A 58 15.36 17.45 13.84
N GLY A 59 15.92 16.73 12.85
CA GLY A 59 17.03 15.79 13.05
C GLY A 59 16.62 14.44 13.65
N THR A 60 15.32 14.14 13.70
CA THR A 60 14.81 12.86 14.19
C THR A 60 14.86 11.82 13.08
N THR A 61 15.43 10.65 13.35
CA THR A 61 15.39 9.52 12.41
C THR A 61 13.94 9.12 12.15
N SER A 62 13.56 9.05 10.88
CA SER A 62 12.26 8.60 10.39
C SER A 62 12.43 7.29 9.63
N TYR A 63 11.47 6.39 9.78
CA TYR A 63 11.41 5.14 9.04
C TYR A 63 10.10 5.11 8.27
N THR A 64 10.16 5.29 6.96
CA THR A 64 8.98 5.46 6.10
C THR A 64 9.02 4.50 4.92
N PRO A 65 7.89 4.06 4.37
CA PRO A 65 7.87 3.16 3.22
C PRO A 65 8.38 3.86 1.95
N ARG A 66 9.02 3.10 1.07
CA ARG A 66 9.37 3.51 -0.32
C ARG A 66 8.13 3.43 -1.20
N LEU A 67 7.16 4.30 -0.90
CA LEU A 67 5.83 4.29 -1.48
C LEU A 67 5.56 5.56 -2.27
N LEU A 68 4.92 5.42 -3.43
CA LEU A 68 4.15 6.47 -4.10
C LEU A 68 2.69 6.03 -4.22
N SER A 69 1.80 6.72 -3.51
CA SER A 69 0.35 6.54 -3.52
C SER A 69 -0.29 7.68 -4.30
N ILE A 70 -1.13 7.31 -5.27
CA ILE A 70 -1.85 8.22 -6.17
C ILE A 70 -3.35 7.99 -5.97
N ASP A 71 -4.07 9.06 -5.68
CA ASP A 71 -5.52 9.01 -5.45
C ASP A 71 -6.18 10.36 -5.72
N PHE A 72 -7.49 10.44 -5.56
CA PHE A 72 -8.22 11.70 -5.66
C PHE A 72 -7.88 12.66 -4.54
N GLN A 73 -7.98 13.96 -4.86
CA GLN A 73 -7.99 15.00 -3.84
C GLN A 73 -9.13 14.77 -2.84
N GLY A 74 -8.78 14.74 -1.56
CA GLY A 74 -9.71 14.48 -0.45
C GLY A 74 -9.82 13.02 -0.03
N SER A 75 -9.10 12.09 -0.67
CA SER A 75 -9.08 10.69 -0.24
C SER A 75 -8.21 10.43 1.00
N LEU A 76 -7.39 11.41 1.41
CA LEU A 76 -6.51 11.31 2.58
C LEU A 76 -7.25 11.50 3.91
N GLY A 77 -8.52 11.90 3.90
CA GLY A 77 -9.34 12.06 5.10
C GLY A 77 -8.74 13.04 6.11
N SER A 78 -8.34 12.53 7.28
CA SER A 78 -7.71 13.32 8.36
C SER A 78 -6.20 13.52 8.21
N VAL A 79 -5.55 12.86 7.24
CA VAL A 79 -4.10 12.92 7.02
C VAL A 79 -3.76 14.08 6.08
N SER A 80 -2.70 14.81 6.40
CA SER A 80 -2.17 15.90 5.57
C SER A 80 -1.46 15.35 4.33
N SER A 81 -1.53 16.06 3.19
CA SER A 81 -0.79 15.73 1.97
C SER A 81 0.73 15.73 2.14
N LYS A 82 1.25 16.43 3.17
CA LYS A 82 2.67 16.41 3.55
C LYS A 82 3.02 15.25 4.50
N GLY A 83 2.06 14.39 4.84
CA GLY A 83 2.19 13.38 5.88
C GLY A 83 2.22 13.97 7.29
N THR A 84 2.38 13.10 8.28
CA THR A 84 2.33 13.46 9.71
C THR A 84 3.68 13.99 10.23
N LEU A 85 4.80 13.44 9.73
CA LEU A 85 6.14 13.66 10.30
C LEU A 85 6.78 15.01 9.97
N TYR A 86 6.34 15.67 8.90
CA TYR A 86 6.97 16.90 8.38
C TYR A 86 6.08 18.14 8.59
N SER A 87 5.02 18.00 9.39
CA SER A 87 4.02 19.03 9.64
C SER A 87 4.45 20.01 10.74
N GLU A 88 5.59 20.67 10.56
CA GLU A 88 5.95 21.87 11.32
C GLU A 88 6.52 22.93 10.36
N GLY A 89 5.67 23.35 9.44
CA GLY A 89 5.90 24.48 8.56
C GLY A 89 4.54 24.97 8.10
N SER A 90 4.20 26.19 8.47
CA SER A 90 2.95 26.87 8.18
C SER A 90 2.38 26.50 6.80
N ASN A 91 1.08 26.23 6.73
CA ASN A 91 0.30 26.38 5.49
C ASN A 91 0.18 27.88 5.14
N GLU A 92 1.27 28.63 5.26
CA GLU A 92 1.34 29.95 4.67
C GLU A 92 1.45 29.72 3.17
N PRO A 93 0.49 30.24 2.37
CA PRO A 93 0.62 30.18 0.93
C PRO A 93 1.95 30.84 0.58
N SER A 94 2.73 30.21 -0.31
CA SER A 94 3.82 30.93 -0.97
C SER A 94 3.23 32.22 -1.52
N GLU A 95 3.61 33.37 -0.95
CA GLU A 95 3.20 34.66 -1.47
C GLU A 95 3.63 34.69 -2.94
N VAL A 96 2.66 34.61 -3.85
CA VAL A 96 2.94 34.77 -5.27
C VAL A 96 3.24 36.25 -5.47
N VAL A 97 4.51 36.62 -5.26
CA VAL A 97 5.02 38.00 -5.30
C VAL A 97 4.66 38.70 -6.62
N THR A 98 4.41 37.94 -7.68
CA THR A 98 4.07 38.43 -9.02
C THR A 98 2.58 38.75 -9.23
N TRP A 99 1.68 38.40 -8.30
CA TRP A 99 0.24 38.64 -8.45
C TRP A 99 -0.24 39.74 -7.50
N ALA A 100 -0.62 40.89 -8.06
CA ALA A 100 -1.10 42.07 -7.30
C ALA A 100 -2.63 42.09 -7.11
N GLY A 101 -3.34 41.04 -7.53
CA GLY A 101 -4.80 40.92 -7.37
C GLY A 101 -5.18 40.42 -5.97
N HIS A 102 -6.42 40.68 -5.55
CA HIS A 102 -6.94 40.16 -4.29
C HIS A 102 -7.10 38.64 -4.38
N VAL A 103 -6.33 37.90 -3.59
CA VAL A 103 -6.43 36.43 -3.48
C VAL A 103 -7.27 36.11 -2.26
N SER A 104 -8.36 35.38 -2.45
CA SER A 104 -9.15 34.80 -1.35
C SER A 104 -8.88 33.30 -1.30
N THR A 105 -8.21 32.84 -0.24
CA THR A 105 -7.97 31.42 -0.01
C THR A 105 -9.15 30.84 0.77
N HIS A 106 -9.78 29.81 0.23
CA HIS A 106 -10.79 29.02 0.93
C HIS A 106 -10.20 27.65 1.24
N ALA A 107 -10.21 27.26 2.52
CA ALA A 107 -9.78 25.94 2.99
C ALA A 107 -10.96 25.25 3.68
N SER A 108 -11.12 23.95 3.44
CA SER A 108 -12.07 23.12 4.18
C SER A 108 -11.57 22.85 5.59
N GLU A 109 -12.49 22.66 6.54
CA GLU A 109 -12.12 22.24 7.88
C GLU A 109 -11.46 20.84 7.85
N PRO A 110 -10.37 20.62 8.62
CA PRO A 110 -9.75 19.31 8.73
C PRO A 110 -10.75 18.27 9.23
N GLN A 111 -10.76 17.09 8.62
CA GLN A 111 -11.59 15.99 9.10
C GLN A 111 -11.08 15.47 10.45
N ASN A 112 -12.02 15.16 11.34
CA ASN A 112 -11.69 14.60 12.65
C ASN A 112 -11.15 13.18 12.51
N LYS A 113 -10.09 12.88 13.27
CA LYS A 113 -9.54 11.52 13.40
C LYS A 113 -10.59 10.60 14.03
N ASN A 114 -10.69 9.37 13.54
CA ASN A 114 -11.55 8.34 14.14
C ASN A 114 -10.95 7.85 15.48
N LEU A 115 -11.68 6.99 16.20
CA LEU A 115 -11.25 6.49 17.52
C LEU A 115 -9.94 5.69 17.45
N PHE A 116 -9.72 4.94 16.38
CA PHE A 116 -8.49 4.16 16.17
C PHE A 116 -7.27 5.07 16.01
N LEU A 117 -7.34 6.08 15.15
CA LEU A 117 -6.25 7.03 14.99
C LEU A 117 -6.02 7.78 16.31
N GLN A 118 -7.08 8.20 17.01
CA GLN A 118 -6.94 8.84 18.33
C GLN A 118 -6.18 7.95 19.33
N SER A 119 -6.45 6.64 19.38
CA SER A 119 -5.72 5.73 20.26
C SER A 119 -4.24 5.63 19.88
N LEU A 120 -3.90 5.55 18.59
CA LEU A 120 -2.51 5.56 18.13
C LEU A 120 -1.75 6.84 18.55
N TYR A 121 -2.38 8.01 18.40
CA TYR A 121 -1.76 9.27 18.83
C TYR A 121 -1.55 9.35 20.35
N GLN A 122 -2.42 8.69 21.13
CA GLN A 122 -2.27 8.62 22.58
C GLN A 122 -1.13 7.69 22.97
N GLU A 123 -1.02 6.52 22.33
CA GLU A 123 0.08 5.57 22.52
C GLU A 123 1.44 6.20 22.20
N GLU A 124 1.57 6.91 21.08
CA GLU A 124 2.82 7.61 20.71
C GLU A 124 3.23 8.67 21.74
N GLN A 125 2.26 9.41 22.29
CA GLN A 125 2.52 10.42 23.33
C GLN A 125 2.94 9.80 24.65
N ASP A 126 2.31 8.70 25.06
CA ASP A 126 2.65 8.00 26.30
C ASP A 126 4.06 7.38 26.23
N VAL A 127 4.47 6.88 25.06
CA VAL A 127 5.85 6.41 24.81
C VAL A 127 6.86 7.58 24.87
N ALA A 128 6.51 8.76 24.34
CA ALA A 128 7.39 9.93 24.43
C ALA A 128 7.55 10.43 25.88
N LEU A 129 6.50 10.37 26.69
CA LEU A 129 6.49 10.80 28.09
C LEU A 129 7.22 9.82 29.02
N THR A 130 7.18 8.52 28.76
CA THR A 130 7.92 7.52 29.57
C THR A 130 9.44 7.62 29.42
N ASN A 131 9.94 8.15 28.30
CA ASN A 131 11.37 8.43 28.08
C ASN A 131 11.84 9.77 28.69
N GLY A 132 10.92 10.66 29.05
CA GLY A 132 11.21 11.94 29.69
C GLY A 132 10.72 11.95 31.14
N ASN A 133 11.60 11.69 32.10
CA ASN A 133 11.31 11.78 33.54
C ASN A 133 10.43 13.01 33.87
N ASN A 134 9.15 12.77 34.15
CA ASN A 134 8.30 13.51 35.08
C ASN A 134 6.96 12.78 35.22
N GLY A 135 6.81 12.08 36.34
CA GLY A 135 5.53 11.52 36.76
C GLY A 135 4.60 12.62 37.25
N GLU A 136 3.67 13.04 36.39
CA GLU A 136 2.42 13.65 36.83
C GLU A 136 1.28 12.76 36.36
N ALA A 137 0.60 12.15 37.33
CA ALA A 137 -0.59 11.33 37.10
C ALA A 137 -1.67 12.20 36.45
N LYS A 138 -2.02 11.92 35.19
CA LYS A 138 -3.18 12.52 34.55
C LYS A 138 -4.43 11.70 34.81
N ASP A 139 -5.39 12.41 35.39
CA ASP A 139 -6.77 12.02 35.65
C ASP A 139 -7.49 11.41 34.44
N SER A 140 -8.19 10.30 34.70
CA SER A 140 -9.46 9.86 34.09
C SER A 140 -9.79 10.40 32.69
N GLN A 141 -9.03 10.00 31.68
CA GLN A 141 -9.50 9.98 30.30
C GLN A 141 -10.19 8.63 30.09
N HIS A 142 -11.37 8.62 29.46
CA HIS A 142 -12.09 7.39 29.10
C HIS A 142 -11.10 6.44 28.41
N GLU A 143 -10.75 5.31 29.05
CA GLU A 143 -9.97 4.26 28.41
C GLU A 143 -10.73 3.82 27.15
N ILE A 144 -10.15 4.08 25.98
CA ILE A 144 -10.68 3.61 24.71
C ILE A 144 -10.60 2.09 24.75
N GLN A 145 -11.74 1.40 24.77
CA GLN A 145 -11.76 -0.05 24.80
C GLN A 145 -11.50 -0.62 23.40
N ASP A 146 -10.78 -1.75 23.33
CA ASP A 146 -10.54 -2.48 22.06
C ASP A 146 -11.83 -2.78 21.30
N THR A 147 -12.92 -3.06 22.02
CA THR A 147 -14.25 -3.32 21.46
C THR A 147 -14.82 -2.10 20.72
N ASP A 148 -14.56 -0.88 21.23
CA ASP A 148 -14.98 0.36 20.60
C ASP A 148 -14.15 0.66 19.35
N ILE A 149 -12.85 0.37 19.38
CA ILE A 149 -11.95 0.48 18.22
C ILE A 149 -12.40 -0.45 17.11
N VAL A 150 -12.62 -1.73 17.42
CA VAL A 150 -13.07 -2.74 16.43
C VAL A 150 -14.38 -2.32 15.79
N ARG A 151 -15.35 -1.85 16.58
CA ARG A 151 -16.62 -1.34 16.05
C ARG A 151 -16.42 -0.10 15.18
N CYS A 152 -15.55 0.83 15.61
CA CYS A 152 -15.21 2.02 14.83
C CYS A 152 -14.64 1.65 13.46
N LEU A 153 -13.81 0.61 13.37
CA LEU A 153 -13.20 0.17 12.13
C LEU A 153 -14.15 -0.67 11.25
N ASP A 154 -15.01 -1.51 11.85
CA ASP A 154 -15.99 -2.33 11.10
C ASP A 154 -17.05 -1.47 10.38
N GLU A 155 -17.46 -0.35 10.97
CA GLU A 155 -18.56 0.47 10.44
C GLU A 155 -18.14 1.87 9.96
N GLY A 156 -17.04 2.41 10.48
CA GLY A 156 -16.70 3.84 10.35
C GLY A 156 -15.61 4.19 9.34
N VAL A 157 -14.99 3.21 8.69
CA VAL A 157 -13.90 3.48 7.72
C VAL A 157 -14.47 4.04 6.42
N GLN A 158 -14.02 5.24 6.05
CA GLN A 158 -14.38 5.91 4.79
C GLN A 158 -13.17 6.05 3.87
N PHE A 159 -12.00 6.34 4.45
CA PHE A 159 -10.75 6.55 3.75
C PHE A 159 -9.74 5.46 4.10
N TRP A 160 -8.82 5.18 3.18
CA TRP A 160 -7.77 4.20 3.43
C TRP A 160 -6.80 4.65 4.55
N THR A 161 -6.70 5.96 4.78
CA THR A 161 -5.91 6.55 5.85
C THR A 161 -6.53 6.39 7.24
N ASP A 162 -7.84 6.07 7.34
CA ASP A 162 -8.56 5.96 8.62
C ASP A 162 -8.03 4.83 9.52
N PHE A 163 -7.31 3.87 8.94
CA PHE A 163 -6.72 2.75 9.66
C PHE A 163 -5.22 2.61 9.37
N SER A 164 -4.59 3.59 8.73
CA SER A 164 -3.16 3.56 8.45
C SER A 164 -2.36 3.88 9.71
N LYS A 165 -1.54 2.94 10.18
CA LYS A 165 -0.57 3.15 11.27
C LYS A 165 0.69 3.87 10.78
N VAL A 166 1.06 3.61 9.53
CA VAL A 166 2.36 4.00 8.99
C VAL A 166 2.41 5.49 8.66
N HIS A 167 3.55 6.10 8.98
CA HIS A 167 3.87 7.47 8.61
C HIS A 167 4.43 7.55 7.18
N TYR A 168 3.90 8.47 6.39
CA TYR A 168 4.30 8.67 4.99
C TYR A 168 5.27 9.83 4.81
N HIS A 169 6.19 9.68 3.85
CA HIS A 169 7.05 10.77 3.40
C HIS A 169 6.22 11.80 2.58
N PRO A 170 6.55 13.11 2.57
CA PRO A 170 5.83 14.11 1.78
C PRO A 170 5.82 13.83 0.27
N GLN A 171 6.82 13.08 -0.22
CA GLN A 171 6.86 12.64 -1.62
C GLN A 171 6.03 11.38 -1.90
N SER A 172 5.56 10.69 -0.86
CA SER A 172 4.79 9.46 -1.02
C SER A 172 3.35 9.69 -1.44
N LEU A 173 2.76 10.84 -1.10
CA LEU A 173 1.34 11.10 -1.37
C LEU A 173 1.20 12.03 -2.57
N TYR A 174 0.38 11.65 -3.54
CA TYR A 174 -0.03 12.48 -4.67
C TYR A 174 -1.55 12.49 -4.82
N GLU A 175 -2.15 13.65 -4.61
CA GLU A 175 -3.57 13.88 -4.83
C GLU A 175 -3.79 14.48 -6.22
N VAL A 176 -4.58 13.78 -7.03
CA VAL A 176 -4.96 14.27 -8.35
C VAL A 176 -5.96 15.42 -8.19
N ASN A 177 -5.45 16.65 -8.29
CA ASN A 177 -6.20 17.87 -8.09
C ASN A 177 -7.18 18.17 -9.25
N GLY A 178 -8.23 18.95 -8.98
CA GLY A 178 -9.10 19.51 -10.03
C GLY A 178 -10.22 18.57 -10.53
N LEU A 179 -10.27 17.34 -10.04
CA LEU A 179 -11.42 16.45 -10.19
C LEU A 179 -12.37 16.69 -9.01
N TRP A 180 -13.15 17.76 -9.04
CA TRP A 180 -14.37 17.88 -8.20
C TRP A 180 -15.49 16.97 -8.73
N MET A 181 -15.12 15.77 -9.16
CA MET A 181 -15.97 14.82 -9.84
C MET A 181 -16.33 13.71 -8.86
N ASP A 182 -17.60 13.33 -8.81
CA ASP A 182 -18.05 12.12 -8.11
C ASP A 182 -17.27 10.92 -8.68
N VAL A 183 -16.96 9.90 -7.85
CA VAL A 183 -16.22 8.69 -8.25
C VAL A 183 -16.82 8.06 -9.52
N LYS A 184 -18.14 8.20 -9.70
CA LYS A 184 -18.90 7.73 -10.88
C LYS A 184 -18.58 8.47 -12.18
N GLN A 185 -18.16 9.72 -12.12
CA GLN A 185 -17.79 10.50 -13.31
C GLN A 185 -16.36 10.19 -13.77
N PHE A 186 -15.53 9.65 -12.89
CA PHE A 186 -14.18 9.18 -13.23
C PHE A 186 -14.14 7.75 -13.77
N ASP A 187 -15.28 7.08 -13.98
CA ASP A 187 -15.36 5.70 -14.48
C ASP A 187 -15.21 5.61 -16.03
N ASN A 188 -14.44 6.52 -16.64
CA ASN A 188 -14.23 6.58 -18.08
C ASN A 188 -12.74 6.57 -18.42
N TYR A 189 -12.36 5.62 -19.29
CA TYR A 189 -10.98 5.43 -19.74
C TYR A 189 -10.36 6.71 -20.32
N GLY A 190 -11.13 7.49 -21.10
CA GLY A 190 -10.62 8.71 -21.74
C GLY A 190 -10.24 9.79 -20.72
N ILE A 191 -11.09 9.97 -19.70
CA ILE A 191 -10.90 11.01 -18.67
C ILE A 191 -9.63 10.74 -17.87
N GLY A 192 -9.42 9.49 -17.45
CA GLY A 192 -8.23 9.13 -16.69
C GLY A 192 -6.93 9.32 -17.47
N ARG A 193 -6.98 9.12 -18.79
CA ARG A 193 -5.85 9.40 -19.70
C ARG A 193 -5.54 10.89 -19.79
N ASP A 194 -6.55 11.71 -20.02
CA ASP A 194 -6.41 13.16 -20.12
C ASP A 194 -5.81 13.74 -18.83
N VAL A 195 -6.24 13.22 -17.68
CA VAL A 195 -5.76 13.63 -16.36
C VAL A 195 -4.25 13.44 -16.17
N PHE A 196 -3.64 12.39 -16.73
CA PHE A 196 -2.20 12.17 -16.66
C PHE A 196 -1.42 13.16 -17.55
N MET A 197 -1.96 13.45 -18.73
CA MET A 197 -1.33 14.34 -19.72
C MET A 197 -1.53 15.84 -19.42
N GLU A 198 -2.56 16.18 -18.65
CA GLU A 198 -2.89 17.56 -18.30
C GLU A 198 -1.90 18.15 -17.29
N ASN A 199 -1.62 19.46 -17.45
CA ASN A 199 -0.91 20.28 -16.47
C ASN A 199 0.44 19.73 -15.97
N LEU A 200 1.16 18.97 -16.81
CA LEU A 200 2.44 18.33 -16.45
C LEU A 200 2.34 17.36 -15.25
N ARG A 201 1.14 16.88 -14.91
CA ARG A 201 0.93 15.96 -13.78
C ARG A 201 1.73 14.68 -13.91
N GLY A 202 1.82 14.12 -15.12
CA GLY A 202 2.68 12.96 -15.38
C GLY A 202 4.16 13.20 -15.05
N GLU A 203 4.67 14.41 -15.27
CA GLU A 203 6.04 14.78 -14.88
C GLU A 203 6.15 14.90 -13.36
N GLU A 204 5.19 15.55 -12.69
CA GLU A 204 5.18 15.66 -11.21
C GLU A 204 5.15 14.29 -10.52
N ILE A 205 4.33 13.36 -11.02
CA ILE A 205 4.24 11.98 -10.52
C ILE A 205 5.57 11.26 -10.75
N SER A 206 6.17 11.43 -11.93
CA SER A 206 7.45 10.81 -12.27
C SER A 206 8.60 11.35 -11.42
N ASP A 207 8.61 12.66 -11.12
CA ASP A 207 9.58 13.30 -10.23
C ASP A 207 9.48 12.75 -8.80
N LYS A 208 8.27 12.55 -8.29
CA LYS A 208 8.03 11.91 -6.99
C LYS A 208 8.52 10.46 -6.95
N LEU A 209 8.34 9.70 -8.02
CA LEU A 209 8.91 8.36 -8.12
C LEU A 209 10.44 8.41 -8.15
N ARG A 210 11.01 9.30 -8.97
CA ARG A 210 12.46 9.47 -9.13
C ARG A 210 13.15 9.74 -7.80
N PHE A 211 12.55 10.55 -6.93
CA PHE A 211 13.02 10.76 -5.56
C PHE A 211 13.29 9.43 -4.83
N PHE A 212 12.37 8.46 -4.87
CA PHE A 212 12.58 7.18 -4.19
C PHE A 212 13.57 6.27 -4.92
N VAL A 213 13.68 6.38 -6.24
CA VAL A 213 14.58 5.55 -7.05
C VAL A 213 16.04 6.00 -6.93
N GLU A 214 16.31 7.30 -7.00
CA GLU A 214 17.67 7.87 -6.84
C GLU A 214 18.28 7.58 -5.47
N GLU A 215 17.41 7.37 -4.48
CA GLU A 215 17.68 7.06 -3.10
C GLU A 215 17.95 5.55 -2.87
N CYS A 216 17.77 4.70 -3.89
CA CYS A 216 18.09 3.28 -3.83
C CYS A 216 19.52 3.02 -4.34
N ASP A 217 20.29 2.19 -3.63
CA ASP A 217 21.60 1.74 -4.13
C ASP A 217 21.43 0.79 -5.32
N HIS A 218 20.46 -0.13 -5.23
CA HIS A 218 20.18 -1.09 -6.28
C HIS A 218 18.71 -1.54 -6.29
N ILE A 219 17.91 -0.89 -7.14
CA ILE A 219 16.52 -1.29 -7.35
C ILE A 219 16.43 -2.68 -7.99
N GLN A 220 15.77 -3.63 -7.33
CA GLN A 220 15.53 -4.97 -7.89
C GLN A 220 14.24 -5.05 -8.70
N GLY A 221 13.29 -4.15 -8.48
CA GLY A 221 12.01 -4.14 -9.17
C GLY A 221 11.04 -3.08 -8.64
N PHE A 222 10.00 -2.81 -9.42
CA PHE A 222 8.85 -2.02 -8.98
C PHE A 222 7.68 -2.94 -8.63
N GLN A 223 7.01 -2.64 -7.52
CA GLN A 223 5.75 -3.27 -7.14
C GLN A 223 4.60 -2.30 -7.42
N PHE A 224 3.78 -2.60 -8.41
CA PHE A 224 2.59 -1.80 -8.73
C PHE A 224 1.34 -2.46 -8.17
N ILE A 225 0.50 -1.72 -7.46
CA ILE A 225 -0.84 -2.11 -7.04
C ILE A 225 -1.80 -1.12 -7.68
N VAL A 226 -2.61 -1.57 -8.61
CA VAL A 226 -3.38 -0.69 -9.51
C VAL A 226 -4.82 -1.11 -9.56
N ASP A 227 -5.72 -0.15 -9.35
CA ASP A 227 -7.15 -0.33 -9.66
C ASP A 227 -7.31 -0.52 -11.17
N ASP A 228 -7.66 -1.74 -11.59
CA ASP A 228 -7.76 -2.11 -13.02
C ASP A 228 -9.08 -1.68 -13.68
N SER A 229 -9.86 -0.84 -12.99
CA SER A 229 -11.17 -0.33 -13.40
C SER A 229 -11.26 1.18 -13.18
N GLY A 230 -12.19 1.84 -13.88
CA GLY A 230 -12.35 3.29 -13.84
C GLY A 230 -11.13 4.06 -14.35
N GLY A 231 -11.09 5.37 -14.09
CA GLY A 231 -10.09 6.28 -14.64
C GLY A 231 -8.69 6.14 -14.04
N PHE A 232 -8.50 5.38 -12.96
CA PHE A 232 -7.16 5.12 -12.43
C PHE A 232 -6.38 4.12 -13.29
N SER A 233 -7.09 3.17 -13.93
CA SER A 233 -6.48 2.21 -14.84
C SER A 233 -5.72 2.86 -16.01
N PRO A 234 -6.31 3.76 -16.83
CA PRO A 234 -5.57 4.46 -17.89
C PRO A 234 -4.46 5.37 -17.35
N LEU A 235 -4.67 6.04 -16.20
CA LEU A 235 -3.64 6.86 -15.55
C LEU A 235 -2.43 5.99 -15.18
N ALA A 236 -2.67 4.83 -14.56
CA ALA A 236 -1.63 3.88 -14.22
C ALA A 236 -0.94 3.31 -15.47
N ALA A 237 -1.68 3.05 -16.54
CA ALA A 237 -1.11 2.55 -17.79
C ALA A 237 -0.15 3.56 -18.44
N ASP A 238 -0.53 4.83 -18.50
CA ASP A 238 0.33 5.89 -19.04
C ASP A 238 1.51 6.19 -18.11
N PHE A 239 1.33 6.09 -16.78
CA PHE A 239 2.44 6.19 -15.84
C PHE A 239 3.43 5.01 -15.98
N LEU A 240 2.92 3.79 -16.12
CA LEU A 240 3.73 2.60 -16.36
C LEU A 240 4.51 2.67 -17.67
N GLU A 241 3.93 3.27 -18.72
CA GLU A 241 4.63 3.55 -19.97
C GLU A 241 5.87 4.42 -19.70
N SER A 242 5.70 5.55 -19.01
CA SER A 242 6.82 6.43 -18.61
C SER A 242 7.88 5.71 -17.77
N VAL A 243 7.45 4.89 -16.79
CA VAL A 243 8.37 4.10 -15.95
C VAL A 243 9.13 3.07 -16.78
N SER A 244 8.46 2.43 -17.75
CA SER A 244 9.10 1.44 -18.62
C SER A 244 10.14 2.04 -19.56
N ASP A 245 9.91 3.29 -20.01
CA ASP A 245 10.83 4.04 -20.85
C ASP A 245 12.04 4.55 -20.06
N GLU A 246 11.83 5.05 -18.83
CA GLU A 246 12.92 5.57 -17.98
C GLU A 246 13.75 4.45 -17.33
N TYR A 247 13.11 3.36 -16.88
CA TYR A 247 13.72 2.28 -16.11
C TYR A 247 13.68 0.92 -16.83
N THR A 248 14.13 0.89 -18.09
CA THR A 248 14.04 -0.27 -19.02
C THR A 248 14.55 -1.62 -18.48
N ASN A 249 15.54 -1.62 -17.59
CA ASN A 249 16.14 -2.84 -17.04
C ASN A 249 15.51 -3.33 -15.73
N THR A 250 14.58 -2.55 -15.16
CA THR A 250 13.97 -2.86 -13.87
C THR A 250 12.64 -3.58 -14.09
N PRO A 251 12.44 -4.79 -13.53
CA PRO A 251 11.19 -5.52 -13.73
C PRO A 251 10.05 -4.87 -12.95
N VAL A 252 8.88 -4.81 -13.58
CA VAL A 252 7.62 -4.37 -12.94
C VAL A 252 6.76 -5.59 -12.66
N LEU A 253 6.44 -5.80 -11.38
CA LEU A 253 5.45 -6.74 -10.89
C LEU A 253 4.16 -5.98 -10.59
N LEU A 254 3.11 -6.25 -11.36
CA LEU A 254 1.85 -5.53 -11.28
C LEU A 254 0.75 -6.40 -10.68
N TYR A 255 0.14 -5.93 -9.60
CA TYR A 255 -1.08 -6.47 -9.01
C TYR A 255 -2.26 -5.62 -9.49
N ALA A 256 -3.05 -6.19 -10.40
CA ALA A 256 -4.26 -5.55 -10.93
C ALA A 256 -5.40 -5.87 -9.97
N VAL A 257 -5.81 -4.90 -9.16
CA VAL A 257 -6.71 -5.12 -8.04
C VAL A 257 -8.13 -4.64 -8.34
N ARG A 258 -9.11 -5.37 -7.81
CA ARG A 258 -10.53 -5.02 -7.93
C ARG A 258 -11.33 -5.42 -6.70
N GLY A 259 -12.12 -4.47 -6.19
CA GLY A 259 -13.02 -4.71 -5.07
C GLY A 259 -14.25 -5.54 -5.46
N PRO A 260 -14.75 -6.44 -4.59
CA PRO A 260 -15.98 -7.22 -4.87
C PRO A 260 -17.21 -6.35 -5.17
N SER A 261 -17.29 -5.16 -4.57
CA SER A 261 -18.36 -4.17 -4.81
C SER A 261 -18.55 -3.81 -6.29
N SER A 262 -17.49 -3.85 -7.10
CA SER A 262 -17.55 -3.62 -8.56
C SER A 262 -18.39 -4.67 -9.31
N HIS A 263 -18.51 -5.87 -8.76
CA HIS A 263 -19.30 -6.97 -9.33
C HIS A 263 -20.76 -6.98 -8.83
N MET A 264 -21.06 -6.23 -7.77
CA MET A 264 -22.38 -6.20 -7.14
C MET A 264 -23.36 -5.22 -7.83
N SER A 265 -22.88 -4.27 -8.63
CA SER A 265 -23.75 -3.32 -9.31
C SER A 265 -24.62 -4.03 -10.36
N LEU A 266 -25.95 -3.91 -10.25
CA LEU A 266 -26.89 -4.32 -11.30
C LEU A 266 -26.71 -3.41 -12.51
N SER A 267 -25.84 -3.80 -13.44
CA SER A 267 -25.55 -3.03 -14.64
C SER A 267 -26.51 -3.37 -15.76
N SER A 268 -26.99 -2.33 -16.47
CA SER A 268 -27.67 -2.53 -17.74
C SER A 268 -26.74 -3.24 -18.74
N ARG A 269 -27.29 -3.96 -19.73
CA ARG A 269 -26.48 -4.64 -20.76
C ARG A 269 -25.48 -3.71 -21.45
N LYS A 270 -25.84 -2.43 -21.65
CA LYS A 270 -24.94 -1.42 -22.23
C LYS A 270 -23.75 -1.13 -21.32
N GLN A 271 -23.99 -0.94 -20.01
CA GLN A 271 -22.93 -0.70 -19.03
C GLN A 271 -22.00 -1.90 -18.90
N THR A 272 -22.52 -3.13 -18.95
CA THR A 272 -21.69 -4.34 -18.96
C THR A 272 -20.75 -4.35 -20.16
N VAL A 273 -21.25 -4.07 -21.37
CA VAL A 273 -20.40 -4.03 -22.58
C VAL A 273 -19.33 -2.94 -22.49
N VAL A 274 -19.67 -1.75 -21.98
CA VAL A 274 -18.69 -0.67 -21.80
C VAL A 274 -17.62 -1.06 -20.78
N ARG A 275 -18.00 -1.69 -19.67
CA ARG A 275 -17.06 -2.18 -18.66
C ARG A 275 -16.16 -3.28 -19.21
N ASP A 276 -16.71 -4.26 -19.93
CA ASP A 276 -15.93 -5.34 -20.52
C ASP A 276 -14.91 -4.80 -21.55
N LEU A 277 -15.29 -3.78 -22.32
CA LEU A 277 -14.37 -3.06 -23.21
C LEU A 277 -13.30 -2.29 -22.44
N HIS A 278 -13.68 -1.60 -21.37
CA HIS A 278 -12.75 -0.90 -20.48
C HIS A 278 -11.72 -1.87 -19.91
N ASP A 279 -12.17 -3.01 -19.39
CA ASP A 279 -11.32 -4.06 -18.80
C ASP A 279 -10.35 -4.64 -19.84
N ALA A 280 -10.84 -4.92 -21.05
CA ALA A 280 -10.01 -5.44 -22.13
C ALA A 280 -8.91 -4.43 -22.55
N VAL A 281 -9.25 -3.14 -22.68
CA VAL A 281 -8.29 -2.09 -23.02
C VAL A 281 -7.29 -1.87 -21.89
N SER A 282 -7.78 -1.81 -20.64
CA SER A 282 -6.98 -1.68 -19.42
C SER A 282 -5.96 -2.80 -19.30
N PHE A 283 -6.42 -4.05 -19.39
CA PHE A 283 -5.54 -5.22 -19.32
C PHE A 283 -4.50 -5.22 -20.45
N SER A 284 -4.91 -4.91 -21.68
CA SER A 284 -3.99 -4.84 -22.84
C SER A 284 -2.88 -3.81 -22.63
N ARG A 285 -3.23 -2.61 -22.14
CA ARG A 285 -2.27 -1.53 -21.91
C ARG A 285 -1.37 -1.82 -20.70
N LEU A 286 -1.95 -2.16 -19.54
CA LEU A 286 -1.18 -2.47 -18.32
C LEU A 286 -0.23 -3.64 -18.54
N SER A 287 -0.70 -4.71 -19.20
CA SER A 287 0.15 -5.89 -19.45
C SER A 287 1.36 -5.56 -20.32
N SER A 288 1.23 -4.65 -21.30
CA SER A 288 2.31 -4.29 -22.22
C SER A 288 3.56 -3.70 -21.55
N PHE A 289 3.40 -3.09 -20.37
CA PHE A 289 4.48 -2.38 -19.66
C PHE A 289 4.96 -3.11 -18.39
N CYS A 290 4.39 -4.27 -18.08
CA CYS A 290 4.80 -5.07 -16.92
C CYS A 290 5.53 -6.35 -17.35
N LYS A 291 6.40 -6.88 -16.49
CA LYS A 291 6.99 -8.21 -16.71
C LYS A 291 6.07 -9.33 -16.22
N MET A 292 5.25 -9.03 -15.23
CA MET A 292 4.25 -9.94 -14.70
C MET A 292 3.03 -9.15 -14.22
N ILE A 293 1.84 -9.59 -14.61
CA ILE A 293 0.56 -9.10 -14.12
C ILE A 293 -0.13 -10.20 -13.33
N VAL A 294 -0.62 -9.84 -12.14
CA VAL A 294 -1.34 -10.69 -11.21
C VAL A 294 -2.71 -10.07 -10.96
N PRO A 295 -3.78 -10.55 -11.61
CA PRO A 295 -5.13 -10.10 -11.33
C PRO A 295 -5.58 -10.56 -9.92
N VAL A 296 -6.06 -9.63 -9.10
CA VAL A 296 -6.52 -9.85 -7.72
C VAL A 296 -7.88 -9.18 -7.56
N GLY A 297 -8.95 -9.96 -7.74
CA GLY A 297 -10.29 -9.40 -7.71
C GLY A 297 -11.36 -10.48 -7.75
N LEU A 298 -11.55 -11.18 -6.63
CA LEU A 298 -12.61 -12.18 -6.52
C LEU A 298 -13.97 -11.48 -6.53
N PRO A 299 -14.98 -12.00 -7.27
CA PRO A 299 -16.30 -11.40 -7.32
C PRO A 299 -17.03 -11.33 -5.97
N SER A 300 -16.68 -12.23 -5.04
CA SER A 300 -17.21 -12.27 -3.69
C SER A 300 -16.24 -13.03 -2.79
N LEU A 301 -15.76 -12.37 -1.74
CA LEU A 301 -14.92 -12.99 -0.70
C LEU A 301 -15.78 -13.66 0.36
N SER A 302 -16.93 -13.05 0.71
CA SER A 302 -17.91 -13.58 1.66
C SER A 302 -18.49 -14.94 1.26
N ARG A 303 -18.50 -15.27 -0.03
CA ARG A 303 -18.94 -16.58 -0.56
C ARG A 303 -17.80 -17.54 -0.88
N SER A 304 -16.55 -17.10 -0.71
CA SER A 304 -15.38 -17.93 -0.97
C SER A 304 -15.06 -18.85 0.21
N LYS A 305 -14.02 -19.69 0.09
CA LYS A 305 -13.58 -20.56 1.21
C LYS A 305 -13.11 -19.75 2.42
N THR A 306 -12.72 -18.49 2.24
CA THR A 306 -12.26 -17.64 3.36
C THR A 306 -13.36 -17.35 4.37
N SER A 307 -14.63 -17.37 3.97
CA SER A 307 -15.76 -17.12 4.88
C SER A 307 -16.00 -18.21 5.91
N THR A 308 -15.31 -19.36 5.78
CA THR A 308 -15.29 -20.38 6.82
C THR A 308 -14.51 -19.92 8.06
N PHE A 309 -13.53 -19.03 7.88
CA PHE A 309 -12.62 -18.58 8.93
C PHE A 309 -12.75 -17.09 9.25
N LEU A 310 -13.24 -16.29 8.30
CA LEU A 310 -13.34 -14.84 8.41
C LEU A 310 -14.78 -14.35 8.21
N ASN A 311 -15.20 -13.34 8.97
CA ASN A 311 -16.44 -12.62 8.74
C ASN A 311 -16.21 -11.41 7.81
N ILE A 312 -16.38 -11.61 6.50
CA ILE A 312 -16.09 -10.58 5.49
C ILE A 312 -17.40 -10.03 4.93
N LYS A 313 -17.54 -8.70 4.93
CA LYS A 313 -18.60 -7.97 4.22
C LYS A 313 -18.01 -7.50 2.89
N ASP A 314 -18.53 -8.00 1.77
CA ASP A 314 -17.99 -7.70 0.44
C ASP A 314 -18.16 -6.22 0.04
N GLU A 315 -19.14 -5.54 0.66
CA GLU A 315 -19.40 -4.11 0.49
C GLU A 315 -18.39 -3.25 1.25
N ASN A 316 -17.71 -3.80 2.26
CA ASN A 316 -16.75 -3.06 3.07
C ASN A 316 -15.33 -3.18 2.47
N PRO A 317 -14.77 -2.09 1.90
CA PRO A 317 -13.42 -2.13 1.35
C PRO A 317 -12.37 -2.42 2.42
N TYR A 318 -12.58 -2.03 3.69
CA TYR A 318 -11.68 -2.33 4.81
C TYR A 318 -11.49 -3.85 5.01
N HIS A 319 -12.56 -4.65 4.88
CA HIS A 319 -12.47 -6.10 5.06
C HIS A 319 -11.84 -6.78 3.85
N CYS A 320 -12.28 -6.42 2.65
CA CYS A 320 -11.82 -7.06 1.42
C CYS A 320 -10.35 -6.79 1.16
N SER A 321 -9.92 -5.55 1.37
CA SER A 321 -8.53 -5.13 1.18
C SER A 321 -7.57 -5.82 2.14
N ALA A 322 -7.98 -6.11 3.39
CA ALA A 322 -7.16 -6.85 4.35
C ALA A 322 -6.78 -8.25 3.84
N VAL A 323 -7.73 -8.96 3.23
CA VAL A 323 -7.49 -10.31 2.67
C VAL A 323 -6.51 -10.24 1.50
N TYR A 324 -6.69 -9.28 0.59
CA TYR A 324 -5.77 -9.09 -0.53
C TYR A 324 -4.38 -8.63 -0.05
N ALA A 325 -4.31 -7.73 0.93
CA ALA A 325 -3.05 -7.31 1.52
C ALA A 325 -2.28 -8.48 2.16
N ALA A 326 -2.99 -9.41 2.82
CA ALA A 326 -2.36 -10.58 3.44
C ALA A 326 -1.78 -11.53 2.37
N ALA A 327 -2.48 -11.65 1.24
CA ALA A 327 -1.99 -12.36 0.07
C ALA A 327 -0.71 -11.70 -0.49
N LEU A 328 -0.75 -10.38 -0.70
CA LEU A 328 0.38 -9.61 -1.22
C LEU A 328 1.59 -9.71 -0.27
N HIS A 329 1.36 -9.57 1.04
CA HIS A 329 2.37 -9.74 2.08
C HIS A 329 3.04 -11.11 2.00
N SER A 330 2.26 -12.18 1.86
CA SER A 330 2.77 -13.55 1.76
C SER A 330 3.60 -13.73 0.48
N THR A 331 3.16 -13.16 -0.64
CA THR A 331 3.91 -13.24 -1.90
C THR A 331 5.18 -12.40 -1.94
N SER A 332 5.24 -11.31 -1.18
CA SER A 332 6.40 -10.42 -1.16
C SER A 332 7.43 -10.77 -0.09
N LEU A 333 7.13 -11.75 0.79
CA LEU A 333 8.05 -12.24 1.81
C LEU A 333 9.40 -12.69 1.21
N PRO A 334 9.46 -13.49 0.12
CA PRO A 334 10.71 -13.90 -0.52
C PRO A 334 11.63 -12.73 -0.91
N PHE A 335 11.07 -11.58 -1.29
CA PHE A 335 11.84 -10.43 -1.78
C PHE A 335 12.60 -9.72 -0.67
N ARG A 336 12.18 -9.93 0.58
CA ARG A 336 12.71 -9.31 1.80
C ARG A 336 13.58 -10.28 2.59
N MET A 337 13.60 -11.56 2.25
CA MET A 337 14.46 -12.53 2.92
C MET A 337 15.92 -12.33 2.52
N GLU A 338 16.83 -12.42 3.48
CA GLU A 338 18.26 -12.34 3.20
C GLU A 338 18.73 -13.60 2.47
N PRO A 339 19.49 -13.45 1.37
CA PRO A 339 20.03 -14.60 0.65
C PRO A 339 21.10 -15.31 1.48
N LEU A 340 21.08 -16.63 1.44
CA LEU A 340 22.06 -17.46 2.14
C LEU A 340 23.47 -17.22 1.61
N GLY A 341 24.40 -16.93 2.51
CA GLY A 341 25.82 -16.88 2.20
C GLY A 341 26.39 -18.27 1.86
N PRO A 342 27.54 -18.35 1.17
CA PRO A 342 28.17 -19.63 0.79
C PRO A 342 28.61 -20.50 1.99
N THR A 343 28.56 -19.97 3.21
CA THR A 343 28.90 -20.65 4.47
C THR A 343 27.69 -20.93 5.36
N ALA A 344 26.46 -20.74 4.86
CA ALA A 344 25.23 -20.93 5.61
C ALA A 344 24.92 -22.41 5.87
N ASP A 345 24.39 -22.73 7.06
CA ASP A 345 24.09 -24.09 7.47
C ASP A 345 22.74 -24.55 6.90
N LEU A 346 22.55 -25.87 6.73
CA LEU A 346 21.31 -26.47 6.18
C LEU A 346 20.04 -26.22 7.01
N SER A 347 20.16 -25.63 8.20
CA SER A 347 19.06 -25.22 9.08
C SER A 347 18.48 -23.84 8.74
N ASP A 348 19.08 -23.11 7.80
CA ASP A 348 18.73 -21.72 7.55
C ASP A 348 17.51 -21.58 6.61
N VAL A 349 16.77 -20.48 6.76
CA VAL A 349 15.51 -20.22 6.05
C VAL A 349 15.76 -20.13 4.54
N PHE A 350 15.15 -21.04 3.77
CA PHE A 350 15.21 -21.06 2.31
C PHE A 350 14.02 -20.28 1.71
N GLY A 351 14.26 -19.56 0.60
CA GLY A 351 13.19 -18.92 -0.15
C GLY A 351 13.47 -17.48 -0.61
N ALA A 352 14.62 -16.90 -0.23
CA ALA A 352 15.03 -15.60 -0.73
C ALA A 352 15.18 -15.61 -2.26
N VAL A 353 14.40 -14.76 -2.93
CA VAL A 353 14.39 -14.62 -4.39
C VAL A 353 14.15 -13.15 -4.71
N ASP A 354 14.85 -12.60 -5.70
CA ASP A 354 14.58 -11.23 -6.16
C ASP A 354 13.37 -11.17 -7.09
N VAL A 355 12.82 -9.97 -7.32
CA VAL A 355 11.64 -9.79 -8.19
C VAL A 355 11.87 -10.39 -9.58
N ASN A 356 13.06 -10.18 -10.17
CA ASN A 356 13.39 -10.71 -11.49
C ASN A 356 13.41 -12.26 -11.51
N GLY A 357 14.07 -12.89 -10.54
CA GLY A 357 14.13 -14.35 -10.42
C GLY A 357 12.76 -14.96 -10.17
N PHE A 358 11.93 -14.29 -9.36
CA PHE A 358 10.55 -14.69 -9.13
C PHE A 358 9.72 -14.63 -10.42
N VAL A 359 9.85 -13.53 -11.17
CA VAL A 359 9.20 -13.38 -12.47
C VAL A 359 9.68 -14.46 -13.45
N GLN A 360 10.98 -14.72 -13.55
CA GLN A 360 11.53 -15.76 -14.44
C GLN A 360 11.05 -17.17 -14.06
N MET A 361 10.96 -17.46 -12.76
CA MET A 361 10.48 -18.75 -12.25
C MET A 361 9.02 -18.99 -12.65
N LEU A 362 8.15 -17.98 -12.48
CA LEU A 362 6.72 -18.09 -12.75
C LEU A 362 6.36 -17.93 -14.23
N ALA A 363 7.03 -17.02 -14.94
CA ALA A 363 6.81 -16.82 -16.37
C ALA A 363 7.28 -18.05 -17.17
N GLY A 364 8.28 -18.78 -16.69
CA GLY A 364 8.81 -19.97 -17.35
C GLY A 364 9.77 -19.61 -18.48
N GLN A 365 10.90 -20.31 -18.56
CA GLN A 365 12.02 -19.99 -19.46
C GLN A 365 11.68 -20.03 -20.98
N SER A 366 10.53 -20.59 -21.38
CA SER A 366 10.20 -20.85 -22.79
C SER A 366 8.83 -20.36 -23.27
N ARG A 367 7.90 -20.02 -22.38
CA ARG A 367 6.58 -19.46 -22.71
C ARG A 367 6.54 -18.14 -22.00
N GLN A 368 6.44 -17.01 -22.69
CA GLN A 368 6.39 -15.70 -22.04
C GLN A 368 5.04 -15.51 -21.32
N ASN A 369 4.74 -16.32 -20.30
CA ASN A 369 3.51 -16.22 -19.53
C ASN A 369 3.64 -14.98 -18.63
N MET A 370 3.14 -13.86 -19.13
CA MET A 370 3.11 -12.61 -18.39
C MET A 370 2.03 -12.58 -17.29
N VAL A 371 1.05 -13.48 -17.34
CA VAL A 371 -0.05 -13.52 -16.38
C VAL A 371 0.19 -14.65 -15.37
N ALA A 372 0.19 -14.30 -14.09
CA ALA A 372 0.22 -15.26 -13.00
C ALA A 372 -1.07 -15.16 -12.17
N ILE A 373 -1.41 -16.26 -11.50
CA ILE A 373 -2.58 -16.34 -10.61
C ILE A 373 -2.09 -16.34 -9.18
N LEU A 374 -2.74 -15.55 -8.33
CA LEU A 374 -2.53 -15.56 -6.90
C LEU A 374 -3.52 -16.54 -6.24
N ASP A 375 -3.00 -17.55 -5.55
CA ASP A 375 -3.79 -18.46 -4.73
C ASP A 375 -3.39 -18.33 -3.26
N VAL A 376 -4.39 -18.32 -2.37
CA VAL A 376 -4.21 -18.09 -0.94
C VAL A 376 -4.97 -19.17 -0.19
N ALA A 377 -4.27 -19.87 0.69
CA ALA A 377 -4.84 -20.88 1.56
C ALA A 377 -4.91 -20.36 3.01
N MET A 378 -6.05 -20.57 3.66
CA MET A 378 -6.25 -20.32 5.08
C MET A 378 -6.86 -21.55 5.75
N PRO A 379 -6.25 -22.11 6.83
CA PRO A 379 -4.93 -21.73 7.37
C PRO A 379 -3.81 -22.00 6.36
N SER A 380 -2.72 -21.23 6.44
CA SER A 380 -1.56 -21.46 5.59
C SER A 380 -0.96 -22.85 5.88
N PRO A 381 -0.52 -23.59 4.86
CA PRO A 381 0.16 -24.85 5.10
C PRO A 381 1.47 -24.58 5.86
N CYS A 382 1.79 -25.42 6.84
CA CYS A 382 3.07 -25.32 7.54
C CYS A 382 4.22 -25.51 6.55
N LEU A 383 5.08 -24.49 6.41
CA LEU A 383 6.37 -24.59 5.73
C LEU A 383 7.38 -25.24 6.68
N SER A 384 7.14 -26.47 7.15
CA SER A 384 8.12 -27.17 7.98
C SER A 384 9.23 -27.75 7.09
N GLY A 385 10.32 -27.01 6.96
CA GLY A 385 11.62 -27.57 6.62
C GLY A 385 12.06 -28.46 7.78
N MET A 386 11.90 -29.77 7.60
CA MET A 386 12.07 -30.86 8.59
C MET A 386 10.90 -31.09 9.54
N GLU A 387 10.40 -32.33 9.52
CA GLU A 387 9.75 -32.96 10.66
C GLU A 387 10.73 -32.95 11.83
N THR A 388 10.64 -31.97 12.73
CA THR A 388 11.07 -32.19 14.09
C THR A 388 10.11 -33.24 14.66
N ARG A 389 10.52 -34.51 14.57
CA ARG A 389 10.01 -35.59 15.40
C ARG A 389 10.33 -35.28 16.87
N GLN A 390 9.66 -34.30 17.44
CA GLN A 390 9.39 -34.32 18.86
C GLN A 390 8.02 -34.96 19.01
N ALA A 391 8.09 -36.27 19.27
CA ALA A 391 6.96 -37.02 19.76
C ALA A 391 6.32 -36.22 20.90
N ILE A 392 5.05 -35.86 20.71
CA ILE A 392 4.18 -35.48 21.81
C ILE A 392 4.10 -36.73 22.70
N LEU A 393 4.94 -36.76 23.74
CA LEU A 393 4.84 -37.69 24.84
C LEU A 393 4.18 -36.95 26.00
N ALA A 394 3.02 -37.50 26.40
CA ALA A 394 2.14 -37.18 27.52
C ALA A 394 1.20 -35.98 27.34
#